data_AF-A0A2D6HEH4-F1
#
_entry.id   AF-A0A2D6HEH4-F1
#
_cell.length_a   1.000
_cell.length_b   1.000
_cell.length_c   1.000
_cell.angle_alpha   90.00
_cell.angle_beta   90.00
_cell.angle_gamma   90.00
#
_symmetry.space_group_name_H-M   'P 1'
#
loop_
_entity.id
_entity.type
_entity.pdbx_description
1 polymer ?
#
loop_
_entity_poly.entity_id
_entity_poly.type
_entity_poly.pdbx_seq_one_letter_code
_entity_poly.pdbx_strand_id
1 'polypeptide(L)'
;MKQPIFTLLVGSCACLLLTALAPPFPSSTTQDGGEAASDEPETALAGHMETLESHLAKLRRTLRDEARRDESLGHIAAIQLAVLASKAEAPVMTPGLPEGERAAFQTAYRREMVGMLKELCELEVAVLDGNTGVARTLYKGIRKLEDDGHERYTEDG
;
A
#
# COMPACT_ATOMS: atom_id res chain seq x y z
N MET A 1 -2.44 -54.95 -10.20
CA MET A 1 -3.14 -53.76 -10.73
C MET A 1 -4.64 -54.04 -10.67
N LYS A 2 -5.37 -53.23 -9.90
CA LYS A 2 -6.82 -53.36 -9.62
C LYS A 2 -7.59 -52.42 -10.56
N GLN A 3 -8.67 -52.95 -11.16
CA GLN A 3 -9.75 -52.23 -11.89
C GLN A 3 -10.57 -51.35 -10.89
N PRO A 4 -11.62 -50.55 -11.24
CA PRO A 4 -12.45 -50.59 -12.47
C PRO A 4 -13.10 -49.26 -12.99
N ILE A 5 -13.70 -49.44 -14.17
CA ILE A 5 -14.90 -48.83 -14.79
C ILE A 5 -15.89 -48.13 -13.82
N PHE A 6 -16.33 -46.89 -14.14
CA PHE A 6 -17.70 -46.42 -13.83
C PHE A 6 -18.19 -45.28 -14.76
N THR A 7 -19.10 -45.69 -15.62
CA THR A 7 -20.20 -45.06 -16.36
C THR A 7 -20.86 -43.80 -15.72
N LEU A 8 -21.01 -42.75 -16.54
CA LEU A 8 -22.24 -41.96 -16.79
C LEU A 8 -22.94 -41.21 -15.63
N LEU A 9 -22.97 -39.87 -15.70
CA LEU A 9 -24.08 -39.06 -15.18
C LEU A 9 -24.20 -37.74 -15.96
N VAL A 10 -25.17 -37.69 -16.88
CA VAL A 10 -25.79 -36.46 -17.39
C VAL A 10 -26.91 -36.09 -16.42
N GLY A 11 -27.01 -34.84 -16.01
CA GLY A 11 -28.03 -34.38 -15.07
C GLY A 11 -28.22 -32.86 -15.07
N SER A 12 -28.91 -32.38 -16.09
CA SER A 12 -29.58 -31.06 -16.14
C SER A 12 -30.63 -30.95 -15.03
N CYS A 13 -30.72 -29.81 -14.34
CA CYS A 13 -32.02 -29.23 -13.98
C CYS A 13 -31.88 -27.80 -13.46
N ALA A 14 -32.41 -26.86 -14.24
CA ALA A 14 -32.78 -25.53 -13.79
C ALA A 14 -33.94 -25.62 -12.80
N CYS A 15 -33.90 -24.83 -11.72
CA CYS A 15 -35.10 -24.38 -11.03
C CYS A 15 -34.90 -22.96 -10.49
N LEU A 16 -35.67 -22.08 -11.11
CA LEU A 16 -35.98 -20.71 -10.81
C LEU A 16 -36.77 -20.55 -9.48
N LEU A 17 -36.62 -19.35 -8.90
CA LEU A 17 -37.61 -18.55 -8.13
C LEU A 17 -37.64 -18.59 -6.59
N LEU A 18 -37.78 -17.34 -6.09
CA LEU A 18 -38.37 -16.87 -4.81
C LEU A 18 -37.54 -17.14 -3.54
N THR A 19 -37.16 -16.16 -2.72
CA THR A 19 -37.95 -15.06 -2.16
C THR A 19 -37.05 -13.95 -1.59
N ALA A 20 -37.47 -12.70 -1.78
CA ALA A 20 -36.91 -11.52 -1.14
C ALA A 20 -37.40 -11.38 0.31
N LEU A 21 -36.46 -11.16 1.24
CA LEU A 21 -36.75 -10.58 2.55
C LEU A 21 -35.53 -9.74 2.99
N ALA A 22 -35.58 -8.44 2.69
CA ALA A 22 -34.58 -7.47 3.14
C ALA A 22 -34.91 -7.00 4.57
N PRO A 23 -33.97 -7.04 5.52
CA PRO A 23 -34.14 -6.37 6.81
C PRO A 23 -33.89 -4.86 6.66
N PRO A 24 -34.63 -4.00 7.40
CA PRO A 24 -34.34 -2.57 7.46
C PRO A 24 -33.11 -2.35 8.36
N PHE A 25 -31.98 -1.96 7.76
CA PHE A 25 -30.85 -1.45 8.53
C PHE A 25 -31.09 0.03 8.86
N PRO A 26 -31.10 0.42 10.16
CA PRO A 26 -31.10 1.83 10.54
C PRO A 26 -29.73 2.45 10.21
N SER A 27 -29.74 3.53 9.42
CA SER A 27 -28.58 4.36 9.14
C SER A 27 -28.11 5.06 10.42
N SER A 28 -27.02 4.58 11.02
CA SER A 28 -26.22 5.36 11.95
C SER A 28 -25.08 6.01 11.18
N THR A 29 -25.34 7.19 10.60
CA THR A 29 -24.28 8.12 10.19
C THR A 29 -24.16 9.18 11.28
N THR A 30 -23.31 8.92 12.26
CA THR A 30 -22.61 9.96 12.99
C THR A 30 -21.15 9.58 12.97
N GLN A 31 -20.45 10.13 12.00
CA GLN A 31 -19.00 10.19 12.00
C GLN A 31 -18.62 11.54 11.39
N ASP A 32 -18.92 12.60 12.13
CA ASP A 32 -18.19 13.85 12.03
C ASP A 32 -16.83 13.60 12.71
N GLY A 33 -15.96 12.90 11.97
CA GLY A 33 -14.55 12.77 12.29
C GLY A 33 -13.85 13.72 11.36
N GLY A 34 -13.47 14.89 11.87
CA GLY A 34 -12.66 15.86 11.14
C GLY A 34 -11.37 15.20 10.66
N GLU A 35 -11.32 14.93 9.36
CA GLU A 35 -10.08 14.78 8.63
C GLU A 35 -9.44 16.18 8.65
N ALA A 36 -8.32 16.33 9.36
CA ALA A 36 -7.46 17.48 9.15
C ALA A 36 -6.95 17.35 7.71
N ALA A 37 -7.61 18.02 6.77
CA ALA A 37 -7.14 18.14 5.41
C ALA A 37 -5.74 18.74 5.46
N SER A 38 -4.74 17.96 5.07
CA SER A 38 -3.42 18.48 4.75
C SER A 38 -3.58 19.46 3.59
N ASP A 39 -2.99 20.65 3.70
CA ASP A 39 -2.93 21.67 2.64
C ASP A 39 -1.99 21.25 1.47
N GLU A 40 -1.77 19.95 1.29
CA GLU A 40 -0.98 19.44 0.16
C GLU A 40 -1.77 19.58 -1.14
N PRO A 41 -1.13 19.97 -2.25
CA PRO A 41 -1.81 20.08 -3.53
C PRO A 41 -2.39 18.72 -3.94
N GLU A 42 -3.68 18.67 -4.31
CA GLU A 42 -4.37 17.48 -4.82
C GLU A 42 -3.76 16.98 -6.15
N THR A 43 -2.59 16.36 -6.05
CA THR A 43 -1.88 15.73 -7.14
C THR A 43 -1.99 14.21 -7.01
N ALA A 44 -1.81 13.49 -8.12
CA ALA A 44 -1.74 12.03 -8.08
C ALA A 44 -0.63 11.56 -7.11
N LEU A 45 0.51 12.26 -7.11
CA LEU A 45 1.62 11.99 -6.20
C LEU A 45 1.21 12.13 -4.73
N ALA A 46 0.52 13.22 -4.35
CA ALA A 46 0.06 13.44 -2.97
C ALA A 46 -0.86 12.30 -2.51
N GLY A 47 -1.85 11.91 -3.33
CA GLY A 47 -2.73 10.79 -2.99
C GLY A 47 -2.01 9.44 -2.85
N HIS A 48 -0.97 9.20 -3.65
CA HIS A 48 -0.12 8.02 -3.49
C HIS A 48 0.69 8.07 -2.19
N MET A 49 1.23 9.23 -1.80
CA MET A 49 1.99 9.39 -0.56
C MET A 49 1.10 9.30 0.69
N GLU A 50 -0.12 9.84 0.66
CA GLU A 50 -1.10 9.66 1.72
C GLU A 50 -1.43 8.16 1.92
N THR A 51 -1.63 7.43 0.82
CA THR A 51 -1.84 5.98 0.85
C THR A 51 -0.66 5.27 1.50
N LEU A 52 0.57 5.63 1.09
CA LEU A 52 1.81 5.09 1.65
C LEU A 52 1.89 5.34 3.17
N GLU A 53 1.67 6.58 3.62
CA GLU A 53 1.79 6.97 5.02
C GLU A 53 0.75 6.24 5.88
N SER A 54 -0.51 6.20 5.43
CA SER A 54 -1.62 5.51 6.09
C SER A 54 -1.30 4.03 6.29
N HIS A 55 -0.78 3.37 5.26
CA HIS A 55 -0.42 1.95 5.36
C HIS A 55 0.83 1.71 6.19
N LEU A 56 1.85 2.58 6.14
CA LEU A 56 3.00 2.48 7.05
C LEU A 56 2.55 2.62 8.51
N ALA A 57 1.63 3.53 8.82
CA ALA A 57 1.12 3.73 10.17
C ALA A 57 0.38 2.48 10.69
N LYS A 58 -0.41 1.83 9.83
CA LYS A 58 -1.09 0.55 10.14
C LYS A 58 -0.08 -0.59 10.31
N LEU A 59 0.87 -0.71 9.38
CA LEU A 59 1.93 -1.72 9.39
C LEU A 59 2.74 -1.72 10.68
N ARG A 60 3.04 -0.54 11.24
CA ARG A 60 3.70 -0.39 12.54
C ARG A 60 2.99 -1.14 13.68
N ARG A 61 1.66 -1.18 13.62
CA ARG A 61 0.81 -1.81 14.64
C ARG A 61 0.73 -3.32 14.41
N THR A 62 0.66 -3.75 13.14
CA THR A 62 0.51 -5.17 12.78
C THR A 62 1.82 -5.95 12.92
N LEU A 63 2.98 -5.35 12.60
CA LEU A 63 4.32 -5.96 12.71
C LEU A 63 4.72 -6.40 14.14
N ARG A 64 3.94 -6.02 15.15
CA ARG A 64 4.20 -6.40 16.55
C ARG A 64 3.56 -7.73 16.94
N ASP A 65 2.67 -8.25 16.10
CA ASP A 65 1.85 -9.42 16.37
C ASP A 65 1.90 -10.40 15.20
N GLU A 66 2.49 -11.57 15.42
CA GLU A 66 2.64 -12.61 14.40
C GLU A 66 1.28 -13.16 13.93
N ALA A 67 0.25 -13.12 14.78
CA ALA A 67 -1.11 -13.52 14.38
C ALA A 67 -1.69 -12.59 13.30
N ARG A 68 -1.10 -11.40 13.11
CA ARG A 68 -1.48 -10.40 12.11
C ARG A 68 -0.50 -10.34 10.93
N ARG A 69 0.26 -11.42 10.69
CA ARG A 69 1.22 -11.50 9.58
C ARG A 69 0.56 -11.22 8.23
N ASP A 70 -0.58 -11.84 7.94
CA ASP A 70 -1.24 -11.69 6.64
C ASP A 70 -1.77 -10.26 6.44
N GLU A 71 -2.23 -9.60 7.51
CA GLU A 71 -2.59 -8.18 7.48
C GLU A 71 -1.36 -7.29 7.22
N SER A 72 -0.22 -7.62 7.84
CA SER A 72 1.05 -6.93 7.62
C SER A 72 1.50 -7.05 6.16
N LEU A 73 1.41 -8.23 5.57
CA LEU A 73 1.71 -8.47 4.15
C LEU A 73 0.79 -7.65 3.24
N GLY A 74 -0.50 -7.58 3.56
CA GLY A 74 -1.45 -6.74 2.83
C GLY A 74 -1.07 -5.25 2.86
N HIS A 75 -0.62 -4.74 4.01
CA HIS A 75 -0.13 -3.36 4.10
C HIS A 75 1.18 -3.15 3.33
N ILE A 76 2.12 -4.10 3.38
CA ILE A 76 3.38 -4.02 2.62
C ILE A 76 3.09 -3.95 1.12
N ALA A 77 2.20 -4.80 0.60
CA ALA A 77 1.81 -4.79 -0.80
C ALA A 77 1.17 -3.45 -1.22
N ALA A 78 0.29 -2.89 -0.39
CA ALA A 78 -0.31 -1.58 -0.65
C ALA A 78 0.74 -0.47 -0.71
N ILE A 79 1.72 -0.49 0.20
CA ILE A 79 2.83 0.49 0.22
C ILE A 79 3.69 0.33 -1.04
N GLN A 80 4.05 -0.89 -1.43
CA GLN A 80 4.84 -1.14 -2.63
C GLN A 80 4.15 -0.62 -3.91
N LEU A 81 2.83 -0.80 -4.01
CA LEU A 81 2.04 -0.27 -5.13
C LEU A 81 2.03 1.25 -5.14
N ALA A 82 1.85 1.90 -3.98
CA ALA A 82 1.91 3.35 -3.86
C ALA A 82 3.30 3.89 -4.25
N VAL A 83 4.39 3.30 -3.74
CA VAL A 83 5.77 3.65 -4.11
C VAL A 83 6.01 3.48 -5.62
N LEU A 84 5.51 2.41 -6.22
CA LEU A 84 5.63 2.16 -7.65
C LEU A 84 4.89 3.23 -8.47
N ALA A 85 3.70 3.64 -8.04
CA ALA A 85 2.92 4.69 -8.67
C ALA A 85 3.62 6.05 -8.53
N SER A 86 4.00 6.45 -7.31
CA SER A 86 4.72 7.70 -7.03
C SER A 86 6.01 7.83 -7.85
N LYS A 87 6.76 6.74 -8.05
CA LYS A 87 7.99 6.73 -8.88
C LYS A 87 7.75 7.16 -10.35
N ALA A 88 6.53 7.01 -10.86
CA ALA A 88 6.16 7.43 -12.21
C ALA A 88 5.82 8.94 -12.29
N GLU A 89 5.57 9.56 -11.15
CA GLU A 89 5.23 10.98 -11.03
C GLU A 89 6.48 11.86 -10.86
N ALA A 90 6.28 13.17 -11.02
CA ALA A 90 7.31 14.18 -10.76
C ALA A 90 6.97 14.94 -9.47
N PRO A 91 7.94 15.21 -8.58
CA PRO A 91 7.71 16.04 -7.40
C PRO A 91 7.23 17.45 -7.75
N VAL A 92 6.35 18.01 -6.92
CA VAL A 92 5.64 19.28 -7.19
C VAL A 92 6.61 20.45 -7.39
N MET A 93 7.73 20.47 -6.67
CA MET A 93 8.75 21.53 -6.78
C MET A 93 9.57 21.50 -8.08
N THR A 94 9.51 20.40 -8.86
CA THR A 94 10.32 20.21 -10.07
C THR A 94 10.20 21.36 -11.09
N PRO A 95 9.00 21.90 -11.40
CA PRO A 95 8.86 23.04 -12.31
C PRO A 95 9.47 24.34 -11.77
N GLY A 96 9.66 24.47 -10.45
CA GLY A 96 10.31 25.62 -9.82
C GLY A 96 11.83 25.61 -9.92
N LEU A 97 12.45 24.47 -10.26
CA LEU A 97 13.91 24.34 -10.39
C LEU A 97 14.43 24.95 -11.71
N PRO A 98 15.71 25.39 -11.74
CA PRO A 98 16.39 25.77 -12.98
C PRO A 98 16.36 24.63 -14.01
N GLU A 99 16.16 24.96 -15.29
CA GLU A 99 16.00 23.96 -16.36
C GLU A 99 17.13 22.92 -16.40
N GLY A 100 18.38 23.37 -16.21
CA GLY A 100 19.56 22.49 -16.19
C GLY A 100 19.62 21.50 -15.02
N GLU A 101 18.84 21.71 -13.96
CA GLU A 101 18.85 20.89 -12.75
C GLU A 101 17.69 19.88 -12.70
N ARG A 102 16.59 20.15 -13.42
CA ARG A 102 15.35 19.34 -13.37
C ARG A 102 15.58 17.86 -13.67
N ALA A 103 16.37 17.54 -14.69
CA ALA A 103 16.62 16.16 -15.09
C ALA A 103 17.40 15.37 -14.04
N ALA A 104 18.41 16.00 -13.43
CA ALA A 104 19.19 15.41 -12.35
C ALA A 104 18.33 15.20 -11.11
N PHE A 105 17.50 16.19 -10.76
CA PHE A 105 16.56 16.12 -9.65
C PHE A 105 15.55 14.99 -9.79
N GLN A 106 14.88 14.87 -10.95
CA GLN A 106 13.96 13.76 -11.23
C GLN A 106 14.67 12.40 -11.20
N THR A 107 15.91 12.34 -11.68
CA THR A 107 16.70 11.09 -11.64
C THR A 107 17.03 10.68 -10.21
N ALA A 108 17.39 11.65 -9.34
CA ALA A 108 17.63 11.42 -7.93
C ALA A 108 16.36 10.92 -7.23
N TYR A 109 15.24 11.62 -7.42
CA TYR A 109 13.94 11.21 -6.90
C TYR A 109 13.59 9.76 -7.26
N ARG A 110 13.64 9.42 -8.55
CA ARG A 110 13.32 8.06 -9.01
C ARG A 110 14.27 7.01 -8.45
N ARG A 111 15.54 7.36 -8.22
CA ARG A 111 16.52 6.46 -7.59
C ARG A 111 16.16 6.20 -6.13
N GLU A 112 15.75 7.23 -5.39
CA GLU A 112 15.32 7.08 -4.00
C GLU A 112 14.03 6.25 -3.89
N MET A 113 13.04 6.48 -4.75
CA MET A 113 11.83 5.64 -4.81
C MET A 113 12.15 4.17 -5.11
N VAL A 114 13.11 3.90 -6.00
CA VAL A 114 13.60 2.53 -6.26
C VAL A 114 14.31 1.95 -5.03
N GLY A 115 15.08 2.76 -4.32
CA GLY A 115 15.72 2.36 -3.06
C GLY A 115 14.68 1.94 -2.02
N MET A 116 13.66 2.78 -1.81
CA MET A 116 12.55 2.48 -0.89
C MET A 116 11.82 1.20 -1.28
N LEU A 117 11.54 1.00 -2.58
CA LEU A 117 10.88 -0.23 -3.05
C LEU A 117 11.70 -1.48 -2.75
N LYS A 118 13.03 -1.42 -2.86
CA LYS A 118 13.91 -2.54 -2.49
C LYS A 118 13.82 -2.87 -1.01
N GLU A 119 13.92 -1.86 -0.13
CA GLU A 119 13.79 -2.06 1.31
C GLU A 119 12.43 -2.64 1.69
N LEU A 120 11.36 -2.25 0.99
CA LEU A 120 10.03 -2.83 1.16
C LEU A 120 9.96 -4.30 0.75
N CYS A 121 10.64 -4.71 -0.32
CA CYS A 121 10.75 -6.12 -0.68
C CYS A 121 11.54 -6.91 0.37
N GLU A 122 12.64 -6.36 0.89
CA GLU A 122 13.40 -6.99 1.99
C GLU A 122 12.55 -7.11 3.26
N LEU A 123 11.72 -6.10 3.55
CA LEU A 123 10.76 -6.14 4.66
C LEU A 123 9.73 -7.25 4.45
N GLU A 124 9.19 -7.38 3.24
CA GLU A 124 8.25 -8.46 2.89
C GLU A 124 8.86 -9.84 3.12
N VAL A 125 10.09 -10.06 2.62
CA VAL A 125 10.86 -11.30 2.86
C VAL A 125 11.02 -11.56 4.35
N ALA A 126 11.42 -10.55 5.13
CA ALA A 126 11.58 -10.71 6.58
C ALA A 126 10.27 -11.09 7.29
N VAL A 127 9.12 -10.58 6.83
CA VAL A 127 7.80 -10.96 7.36
C VAL A 127 7.40 -12.37 6.95
N LEU A 128 7.66 -12.76 5.69
CA LEU A 128 7.40 -14.11 5.18
C LEU A 128 8.22 -15.17 5.94
N ASP A 129 9.46 -14.84 6.27
CA ASP A 129 10.38 -15.70 7.03
C ASP A 129 10.12 -15.71 8.54
N GLY A 130 9.15 -14.93 9.04
CA GLY A 130 8.87 -14.81 10.48
C GLY A 130 9.95 -14.06 11.26
N ASN A 131 10.85 -13.34 10.58
CA ASN A 131 11.97 -12.59 11.18
C ASN A 131 11.51 -11.22 11.70
N THR A 132 10.61 -11.21 12.69
CA THR A 132 9.99 -9.98 13.24
C THR A 132 11.00 -8.95 13.73
N GLY A 133 12.16 -9.38 14.24
CA GLY A 133 13.24 -8.48 14.63
C GLY A 133 13.82 -7.69 13.47
N VAL A 134 14.11 -8.37 12.35
CA VAL A 134 14.63 -7.78 11.11
C VAL A 134 13.56 -6.89 10.47
N ALA A 135 12.32 -7.38 10.39
CA ALA A 135 11.20 -6.61 9.84
C ALA A 135 11.00 -5.27 10.56
N ARG A 136 11.09 -5.24 11.90
CA ARG A 136 10.99 -3.98 12.66
C ARG A 136 12.15 -3.02 12.41
N THR A 137 13.35 -3.53 12.15
CA THR A 137 14.51 -2.69 11.81
C THR A 137 14.34 -2.09 10.43
N LEU A 138 13.98 -2.91 9.44
CA LEU A 138 13.69 -2.46 8.07
C LEU A 138 12.56 -1.43 8.05
N TYR A 139 11.46 -1.66 8.77
CA TYR A 139 10.37 -0.70 8.91
C TYR A 139 10.85 0.69 9.38
N LYS A 140 11.75 0.74 10.37
CA LYS A 140 12.29 2.02 10.86
C LYS A 140 13.16 2.70 9.80
N GLY A 141 13.96 1.93 9.07
CA GLY A 141 14.76 2.43 7.95
C GLY A 141 13.88 3.03 6.86
N ILE A 142 12.80 2.33 6.48
CA ILE A 142 11.83 2.80 5.48
C ILE A 142 11.13 4.08 5.93
N ARG A 143 10.74 4.19 7.21
CA ARG A 143 10.19 5.45 7.75
C ARG A 143 11.17 6.60 7.64
N LYS A 144 12.44 6.37 7.99
CA LYS A 144 13.46 7.39 7.81
C LYS A 144 13.63 7.80 6.34
N LEU A 145 13.58 6.85 5.40
CA LEU A 145 13.67 7.14 3.96
C LEU A 145 12.50 7.98 3.46
N GLU A 146 11.29 7.74 3.98
CA GLU A 146 10.12 8.55 3.70
C GLU A 146 10.29 9.97 4.25
N ASP A 147 10.60 10.12 5.54
CA ASP A 147 10.81 11.41 6.19
C ASP A 147 11.89 12.24 5.45
N ASP A 148 13.07 11.64 5.23
CA ASP A 148 14.17 12.25 4.48
C ASP A 148 13.77 12.62 3.04
N GLY A 149 12.83 11.89 2.45
CA GLY A 149 12.31 12.12 1.12
C GLY A 149 11.36 13.31 1.09
N HIS A 150 10.47 13.42 2.07
CA HIS A 150 9.59 14.60 2.22
C HIS A 150 10.43 15.87 2.34
N GLU A 151 11.43 15.90 3.23
CA GLU A 151 12.32 17.07 3.40
C GLU A 151 13.01 17.51 2.09
N ARG A 152 13.27 16.58 1.16
CA ARG A 152 14.02 16.87 -0.09
C ARG A 152 13.15 17.18 -1.30
N TYR A 153 11.93 16.65 -1.34
CA TYR A 153 11.11 16.61 -2.55
C TYR A 153 9.75 17.32 -2.40
N THR A 154 9.42 17.85 -1.22
CA THR A 154 8.26 18.71 -1.00
C THR A 154 8.69 20.16 -0.75
N GLU A 155 7.73 21.08 -0.74
CA GLU A 155 7.99 22.51 -0.47
C GLU A 155 8.20 22.79 1.03
N ASP A 156 7.77 21.88 1.89
CA ASP A 156 7.74 22.05 3.35
C ASP A 156 9.05 21.70 4.07
N GLY A 157 10.00 21.08 3.36
CA GLY A 157 11.42 20.93 3.73
C GLY A 157 11.72 20.86 5.22
#